data_AF-Q6J5D9-F1
#
_entry.id   AF-Q6J5D9-F1
#
_cell.length_a   1.000
_cell.length_b   1.000
_cell.length_c   1.000
_cell.angle_alpha   90.00
_cell.angle_beta   90.00
_cell.angle_gamma   90.00
#
_symmetry.space_group_name_H-M   'P 1'
#
loop_
_entity.id
_entity.type
_entity.pdbx_description
1 polymer ?
#
loop_
_entity_poly.entity_id
_entity_poly.type
_entity_poly.pdbx_seq_one_letter_code
_entity_poly.pdbx_strand_id
1 'polypeptide(L)' 'MAFHHGTETKRVTGGSVAVETVDGAIIGIVGTAPIGPLNELTLCQTKKDFAKFGTILNQGFTLPDAFDVI' A
#
# COMPACT_ATOMS: atom_id res chain seq x y z
N MET A 1 13.04 17.01 6.79
CA MET A 1 12.77 17.96 5.69
C MET A 1 14.03 18.05 4.83
N ALA A 2 13.99 17.61 3.58
CA ALA A 2 15.12 17.73 2.65
C ALA A 2 14.89 18.95 1.76
N PHE A 3 15.71 19.99 1.94
CA PHE A 3 15.69 21.19 1.11
C PHE A 3 16.76 21.03 0.02
N HIS A 4 16.37 20.51 -1.14
CA HIS A 4 17.24 20.49 -2.31
C HIS A 4 17.01 21.76 -3.13
N HIS A 5 17.99 22.67 -3.14
CA HIS A 5 18.03 23.78 -4.09
C HIS A 5 18.71 23.28 -5.38
N GLY A 6 17.92 22.63 -6.23
CA GLY A 6 18.35 22.07 -7.52
C GLY A 6 17.31 21.11 -8.08
N THR A 7 17.31 20.88 -9.40
CA THR A 7 16.40 19.92 -10.03
C THR A 7 16.88 18.49 -9.81
N GLU A 8 16.12 17.71 -9.04
CA GLU A 8 16.38 16.28 -8.86
C GLU A 8 15.83 15.48 -10.05
N THR A 9 16.70 14.80 -10.80
CA THR A 9 16.27 13.83 -11.82
C THR A 9 16.33 12.43 -11.22
N LYS A 10 15.18 11.95 -10.73
CA LYS A 10 15.03 10.59 -10.20
C LYS A 10 14.42 9.69 -11.27
N ARG A 11 15.15 8.63 -11.67
CA ARG A 11 14.61 7.57 -12.52
C ARG A 11 13.67 6.70 -11.69
N VAL A 12 12.42 7.11 -11.58
CA VAL A 12 11.35 6.28 -10.99
C VAL A 12 10.82 5.31 -12.03
N THR A 13 10.99 4.02 -11.78
CA THR A 13 10.36 2.95 -12.57
C THR A 13 9.05 2.63 -11.89
N GLY A 14 7.97 3.25 -12.34
CA GLY A 14 6.64 3.13 -11.74
C GLY A 14 5.78 4.35 -12.07
N GLY A 15 4.98 4.25 -13.13
CA GLY A 15 4.07 5.31 -13.54
C GLY A 15 2.95 5.52 -12.52
N SER A 16 2.40 6.73 -12.49
CA SER A 16 1.19 7.03 -11.73
C SER A 16 0.05 6.16 -12.25
N VAL A 17 -0.45 5.24 -11.42
CA VAL A 17 -1.64 4.45 -11.75
C VAL A 17 -2.84 5.22 -11.25
N ALA A 18 -3.85 5.42 -12.11
CA ALA A 18 -5.11 6.02 -11.69
C ALA A 18 -5.78 5.10 -10.65
N VAL A 19 -6.23 5.68 -9.54
CA VAL A 19 -7.04 4.97 -8.54
C VAL A 19 -8.49 5.25 -8.88
N GLU A 20 -9.21 4.24 -9.37
CA GLU A 20 -10.64 4.34 -9.61
C GLU A 20 -11.39 3.96 -8.35
N THR A 21 -11.96 4.94 -7.66
CA THR A 21 -12.85 4.71 -6.52
C THR A 21 -14.28 4.68 -7.02
N VAL A 22 -14.94 3.52 -6.91
CA VAL A 22 -16.40 3.43 -7.07
C VAL A 22 -17.04 3.78 -5.73
N ASP A 23 -18.01 4.71 -5.73
CA ASP A 23 -18.56 5.44 -4.57
C ASP A 23 -19.34 4.58 -3.54
N GLY A 24 -19.14 3.26 -3.51
CA GLY A 24 -19.83 2.35 -2.59
C GLY A 24 -19.10 1.06 -2.21
N ALA A 25 -17.89 0.81 -2.74
CA ALA A 25 -17.16 -0.42 -2.47
C ALA A 25 -16.10 -0.22 -1.37
N ILE A 26 -16.53 -0.19 -0.11
CA ILE A 26 -15.62 -0.24 1.05
C ILE A 26 -15.41 -1.71 1.42
N ILE A 27 -14.16 -2.19 1.33
CA ILE A 27 -13.80 -3.58 1.62
C ILE A 27 -13.07 -3.64 2.97
N GLY A 28 -13.56 -4.45 3.89
CA GLY A 28 -12.87 -4.79 5.14
C GLY A 28 -12.12 -6.11 4.99
N ILE A 29 -10.80 -6.11 5.20
CA ILE A 29 -9.94 -7.30 5.10
C ILE A 29 -9.33 -7.58 6.46
N VAL A 30 -9.39 -8.83 6.91
CA VAL A 30 -8.77 -9.31 8.14
C VAL A 30 -7.77 -10.40 7.77
N GLY A 31 -6.52 -10.27 8.22
CA GLY A 31 -5.48 -11.23 7.90
C GLY A 31 -4.19 -10.99 8.66
N THR A 32 -3.12 -11.66 8.24
CA THR A 32 -1.79 -11.55 8.85
C THR A 32 -0.87 -10.72 7.94
N ALA A 33 -0.21 -9.73 8.52
CA ALA A 33 0.79 -8.91 7.84
C ALA A 33 2.15 -9.09 8.52
N PRO A 34 3.26 -9.04 7.76
CA PRO A 34 4.61 -9.13 8.31
C PRO A 34 4.99 -7.93 9.16
N ILE A 35 4.45 -6.75 8.83
CA ILE A 35 4.69 -5.48 9.53
C ILE A 35 3.38 -4.69 9.59
N GLY A 36 3.28 -3.76 10.54
CA GLY A 36 2.14 -2.86 10.66
C GLY A 36 1.46 -2.93 12.04
N PRO A 37 0.43 -2.09 12.25
CA PRO A 37 -0.28 -2.03 13.51
C PRO A 37 -1.12 -3.31 13.74
N LEU A 38 -1.00 -3.90 14.93
CA LEU A 38 -1.72 -5.10 15.34
C LEU A 38 -3.05 -4.71 15.99
N ASN A 39 -4.16 -5.32 15.54
CA ASN A 39 -5.51 -5.11 16.06
C ASN A 39 -6.01 -3.65 15.98
N GLU A 40 -5.53 -2.88 15.00
CA GLU A 40 -5.95 -1.50 14.77
C GLU A 40 -6.62 -1.36 13.39
N LEU A 41 -7.80 -0.72 13.36
CA LEU A 41 -8.50 -0.43 12.11
C LEU A 41 -7.73 0.65 11.33
N THR A 42 -7.08 0.25 10.25
CA THR A 42 -6.31 1.15 9.40
C THR A 42 -7.03 1.40 8.08
N LEU A 43 -7.39 2.66 7.82
CA LEU A 43 -7.97 3.06 6.54
C LEU A 43 -6.90 3.10 5.44
N CYS A 44 -7.12 2.37 4.36
CA CYS A 44 -6.26 2.35 3.18
C CYS A 44 -7.05 2.80 1.96
N GLN A 45 -6.58 3.86 1.29
CA GLN A 45 -7.29 4.44 0.13
C GLN A 45 -6.54 4.19 -1.18
N THR A 46 -5.23 3.95 -1.11
CA THR A 46 -4.38 3.79 -2.28
C THR A 46 -3.49 2.57 -2.15
N LYS A 47 -2.97 2.06 -3.28
CA LYS A 47 -1.96 0.97 -3.27
C LYS A 47 -0.70 1.31 -2.46
N LYS A 48 -0.40 2.60 -2.28
CA LYS A 48 0.71 3.06 -1.43
C LYS A 48 0.42 2.87 0.05
N ASP A 49 -0.84 2.92 0.47
CA ASP A 49 -1.21 2.65 1.86
C ASP A 49 -1.00 1.18 2.22
N PHE A 50 -1.15 0.26 1.25
CA PHE A 50 -0.87 -1.15 1.46
C PHE A 50 0.60 -1.45 1.78
N ALA A 51 1.53 -0.57 1.37
CA ALA A 51 2.95 -0.70 1.72
C ALA A 51 3.20 -0.65 3.25
N LYS A 52 2.25 -0.12 4.03
CA LYS A 52 2.31 -0.14 5.50
C LYS A 52 2.26 -1.55 6.09
N PHE A 53 1.71 -2.51 5.34
CA PHE A 53 1.60 -3.91 5.74
C PHE A 53 2.76 -4.78 5.20
N GLY A 54 3.71 -4.18 4.48
CA GLY A 54 4.85 -4.87 3.91
C GLY A 54 4.59 -5.46 2.53
N THR A 55 5.60 -6.13 2.00
CA THR A 55 5.59 -6.77 0.67
C THR A 55 5.26 -8.26 0.79
N ILE A 56 4.89 -8.90 -0.33
CA ILE A 56 4.70 -10.35 -0.39
C ILE A 56 6.03 -11.04 -0.09
N LEU A 57 6.12 -11.68 1.08
CA LEU A 57 7.32 -12.41 1.53
C LEU A 57 7.24 -13.91 1.30
N ASN A 58 6.15 -14.45 0.71
CA ASN A 58 5.90 -15.88 0.54
C ASN A 58 6.06 -16.71 1.84
N GLN A 59 5.73 -16.09 2.97
CA GLN A 59 5.88 -16.65 4.33
C GLN A 59 4.51 -16.92 5.00
N GLY A 60 3.43 -17.04 4.24
CA GLY A 60 2.08 -17.29 4.77
C GLY A 60 1.35 -16.05 5.28
N PHE A 61 1.75 -14.85 4.84
CA PHE A 61 1.03 -13.60 5.12
C PHE A 61 -0.11 -13.41 4.12
N THR A 62 -1.33 -13.26 4.61
CA THR A 62 -2.52 -13.16 3.77
C THR A 62 -2.87 -11.73 3.35
N LEU A 63 -2.48 -10.72 4.15
CA LEU A 63 -2.77 -9.32 3.84
C LEU A 63 -2.03 -8.82 2.58
N PRO A 64 -0.69 -9.01 2.45
CA PRO A 64 0.03 -8.57 1.26
C PRO A 64 -0.44 -9.24 -0.04
N ASP A 65 -0.91 -10.50 0.04
CA ASP A 65 -1.45 -11.25 -1.10
C ASP A 65 -2.85 -10.74 -1.50
N ALA A 66 -3.71 -10.51 -0.51
CA ALA A 66 -5.05 -9.96 -0.74
C ALA A 66 -5.01 -8.54 -1.35
N PHE A 67 -3.97 -7.74 -1.09
CA PHE A 67 -3.81 -6.42 -1.68
C PHE A 67 -3.35 -6.43 -3.14
N ASP A 68 -2.75 -7.52 -3.63
CA ASP A 68 -2.26 -7.61 -5.02
C ASP A 68 -3.41 -7.88 -6.02
N VAL A 69 -4.46 -8.52 -5.55
CA VAL A 69 -5.67 -8.86 -6.34
C VAL A 69 -6.74 -7.76 -6.38
N ILE A 70 -6.53 -6.63 -5.69
CA ILE A 70 -7.44 -5.45 -5.67
C ILE A 70 -6.75 -4.18 -6.17
#